data_AF-A0A1F2T7L8-F1
#
_entry.id   AF-A0A1F2T7L8-F1
#
_cell.length_a   1.000
_cell.length_b   1.000
_cell.length_c   1.000
_cell.angle_alpha   90.00
_cell.angle_beta   90.00
_cell.angle_gamma   90.00
#
_symmetry.space_group_name_H-M   'P 1'
#
loop_
_entity.id
_entity.type
_entity.pdbx_description
1 polymer ?
#
loop_
_entity_poly.entity_id
_entity_poly.type
_entity_poly.pdbx_seq_one_letter_code
_entity_poly.pdbx_strand_id
1 'polypeptide(L)'
;MAKGAAVHQGRQCKEGWTLYPLPSPTFKGTNVRTDYYYYNWVDQFNTLGLGENAPIATGTGSDSLIALDPKTKEPILMRVPYPLAGFHPRGLDGRIDNPNAGWKGKGIYSSTGADTVWHSEGGIAMKDGKYYSVAKPILVKFQVRPDPLAR
;
A
#
# COMPACT_ATOMS: atom_id res chain seq x y z
N MET A 1 14.39 11.41 21.16
CA MET A 1 15.22 11.51 19.93
C MET A 1 16.39 10.56 20.05
N ALA A 2 16.67 9.75 19.03
CA ALA A 2 17.84 8.88 19.01
C ALA A 2 19.14 9.72 19.02
N LYS A 3 20.16 9.28 19.76
CA LYS A 3 21.47 9.94 19.89
C LYS A 3 22.58 8.94 19.50
N GLY A 4 23.72 9.44 19.02
CA GLY A 4 24.92 8.64 18.73
C GLY A 4 25.31 8.58 17.25
N ALA A 5 26.51 8.03 16.97
CA ALA A 5 27.13 8.03 15.64
C ALA A 5 26.28 7.33 14.55
N ALA A 6 25.44 6.38 14.93
CA ALA A 6 24.60 5.61 14.01
C ALA A 6 23.21 6.24 13.74
N VAL A 7 22.94 7.47 14.17
CA VAL A 7 21.62 8.13 13.95
C VAL A 7 21.29 8.27 12.46
N HIS A 8 22.29 8.56 11.62
CA HIS A 8 22.13 8.69 10.16
C HIS A 8 21.55 7.44 9.48
N GLN A 9 21.62 6.27 10.14
CA GLN A 9 21.10 5.02 9.59
C GLN A 9 19.59 4.85 9.82
N GLY A 10 18.99 5.59 10.77
CA GLY A 10 17.56 5.47 11.11
C GLY A 10 17.12 4.12 11.69
N ARG A 11 18.06 3.22 12.02
CA ARG A 11 17.81 1.83 12.45
C ARG A 11 17.87 1.63 13.97
N GLN A 12 17.62 2.69 14.73
CA GLN A 12 17.75 2.72 16.18
C GLN A 12 16.53 2.04 16.84
N CYS A 13 16.68 1.58 18.08
CA CYS A 13 15.60 1.08 18.94
C CYS A 13 14.94 -0.24 18.51
N LYS A 14 15.66 -1.18 17.87
CA LYS A 14 15.07 -2.47 17.45
C LYS A 14 14.59 -3.33 18.62
N GLU A 15 15.13 -3.11 19.81
CA GLU A 15 14.84 -3.87 21.02
C GLU A 15 13.40 -3.67 21.51
N GLY A 16 12.76 -2.55 21.13
CA GLY A 16 11.38 -2.25 21.50
C GLY A 16 10.33 -2.65 20.45
N TRP A 17 10.74 -3.24 19.32
CA TRP A 17 9.84 -3.49 18.19
C TRP A 17 10.08 -4.87 17.56
N THR A 18 8.99 -5.55 17.25
CA THR A 18 9.03 -6.67 16.30
C THR A 18 8.89 -6.11 14.89
N LEU A 19 9.90 -6.33 14.05
CA LEU A 19 9.92 -5.84 12.67
C LEU A 19 9.57 -6.97 11.71
N TYR A 20 8.59 -6.73 10.85
CA TYR A 20 8.16 -7.68 9.82
C TYR A 20 8.66 -7.22 8.45
N PRO A 21 9.62 -7.94 7.83
CA PRO A 21 10.12 -7.57 6.53
C PRO A 21 9.05 -7.81 5.47
N LEU A 22 8.74 -6.78 4.68
CA LEU A 22 7.79 -6.89 3.59
C LEU A 22 8.37 -7.68 2.39
N PRO A 23 7.52 -8.38 1.62
CA PRO A 23 7.95 -9.21 0.49
C PRO A 23 8.31 -8.33 -0.71
N SER A 24 9.58 -7.91 -0.79
CA SER A 24 10.14 -7.12 -1.91
C SER A 24 11.49 -7.69 -2.36
N PRO A 25 11.86 -7.51 -3.65
CA PRO A 25 13.23 -7.75 -4.11
C PRO A 25 14.26 -6.94 -3.31
N THR A 26 15.53 -7.34 -3.40
CA THR A 26 16.66 -6.64 -2.78
C THR A 26 17.63 -6.10 -3.82
N PHE A 27 18.32 -5.00 -3.49
CA PHE A 27 19.42 -4.53 -4.32
C PHE A 27 20.54 -5.57 -4.35
N LYS A 28 21.15 -5.75 -5.53
CA LYS A 28 22.23 -6.72 -5.76
C LYS A 28 23.36 -6.54 -4.74
N GLY A 29 23.75 -7.63 -4.08
CA GLY A 29 24.83 -7.63 -3.09
C GLY A 29 24.45 -7.03 -1.74
N THR A 30 23.17 -6.77 -1.47
CA THR A 30 22.69 -6.21 -0.20
C THR A 30 21.47 -6.96 0.33
N ASN A 31 21.13 -6.68 1.59
CA ASN A 31 19.86 -7.09 2.21
C ASN A 31 18.84 -5.93 2.26
N VAL A 32 19.01 -4.89 1.42
CA VAL A 32 18.14 -3.72 1.39
C VAL A 32 17.02 -3.95 0.37
N ARG A 33 15.77 -3.82 0.81
CA ARG A 33 14.57 -3.95 -0.05
C ARG A 33 14.49 -2.79 -1.04
N THR A 34 13.99 -3.07 -2.25
CA THR A 34 13.92 -2.11 -3.36
C THR A 34 12.59 -1.39 -3.50
N ASP A 35 11.53 -1.91 -2.88
CA ASP A 35 10.21 -1.29 -2.95
C ASP A 35 10.18 0.03 -2.15
N TYR A 36 9.27 0.91 -2.58
CA TYR A 36 9.05 2.20 -1.97
C TYR A 36 7.82 2.14 -1.08
N TYR A 37 8.00 2.36 0.23
CA TYR A 37 6.92 2.35 1.20
C TYR A 37 6.67 3.78 1.71
N TYR A 38 5.68 4.47 1.12
CA TYR A 38 5.40 5.87 1.46
C TYR A 38 4.82 6.06 2.87
N TYR A 39 3.73 5.36 3.19
CA TYR A 39 3.09 5.43 4.50
C TYR A 39 2.76 4.05 5.07
N ASN A 40 2.73 4.02 6.40
CA ASN A 40 2.11 2.94 7.17
C ASN A 40 0.76 3.45 7.71
N TRP A 41 -0.25 2.64 7.54
CA TRP A 41 -1.62 2.87 7.98
C TRP A 41 -2.03 1.76 8.95
N VAL A 42 -3.03 2.02 9.79
CA VAL A 42 -3.57 1.03 10.74
C VAL A 42 -5.08 0.97 10.59
N ASP A 43 -5.60 -0.21 10.24
CA ASP A 43 -7.02 -0.49 10.15
C ASP A 43 -7.66 -0.65 11.54
N GLN A 44 -7.83 0.46 12.23
CA GLN A 44 -8.35 0.46 13.60
C GLN A 44 -9.75 -0.15 13.71
N PHE A 45 -10.55 -0.05 12.64
CA PHE A 45 -11.98 -0.39 12.65
C PHE A 45 -12.33 -1.63 11.83
N ASN A 46 -11.34 -2.47 11.47
CA ASN A 46 -11.56 -3.70 10.70
C ASN A 46 -12.35 -3.45 9.39
N THR A 47 -12.01 -2.36 8.71
CA THR A 47 -12.62 -1.95 7.44
C THR A 47 -12.26 -2.89 6.29
N LEU A 48 -11.07 -3.49 6.32
CA LEU A 48 -10.62 -4.47 5.32
C LEU A 48 -11.18 -5.88 5.58
N GLY A 49 -11.48 -6.22 6.85
CA GLY A 49 -11.97 -7.55 7.24
C GLY A 49 -10.93 -8.49 7.82
N LEU A 50 -9.68 -8.04 8.02
CA LEU A 50 -8.59 -8.85 8.60
C LEU A 50 -8.53 -8.83 10.14
N GLY A 51 -9.37 -8.01 10.78
CA GLY A 51 -9.33 -7.74 12.22
C GLY A 51 -9.05 -6.27 12.50
N GLU A 52 -9.29 -5.86 13.75
CA GLU A 52 -8.96 -4.51 14.21
C GLU A 52 -7.45 -4.34 14.38
N ASN A 53 -6.99 -3.10 14.19
CA ASN A 53 -5.61 -2.68 14.30
C ASN A 53 -4.64 -3.39 13.34
N ALA A 54 -5.12 -3.82 12.17
CA ALA A 54 -4.28 -4.44 11.16
C ALA A 54 -3.38 -3.37 10.49
N PRO A 55 -2.03 -3.47 10.57
CA PRO A 55 -1.14 -2.55 9.89
C PRO A 55 -1.17 -2.78 8.38
N ILE A 56 -1.12 -1.71 7.59
CA ILE A 56 -1.08 -1.75 6.12
C ILE A 56 0.00 -0.79 5.63
N ALA A 57 0.96 -1.29 4.87
CA ALA A 57 1.96 -0.48 4.18
C ALA A 57 1.55 -0.24 2.72
N THR A 58 1.86 0.94 2.19
CA THR A 58 1.69 1.24 0.76
C THR A 58 2.91 0.74 -0.01
N GLY A 59 2.77 -0.37 -0.75
CA GLY A 59 3.78 -0.86 -1.70
C GLY A 59 3.78 -0.02 -2.98
N THR A 60 4.25 1.22 -2.85
CA THR A 60 4.13 2.26 -3.86
C THR A 60 4.91 1.92 -5.13
N GLY A 61 6.06 1.24 -5.01
CA GLY A 61 6.85 0.78 -6.16
C GLY A 61 6.42 -0.58 -6.72
N SER A 62 5.54 -1.30 -6.01
CA SER A 62 5.08 -2.65 -6.38
C SER A 62 3.61 -2.72 -6.77
N ASP A 63 2.97 -1.56 -6.95
CA ASP A 63 1.56 -1.39 -7.25
C ASP A 63 0.63 -2.14 -6.27
N SER A 64 0.92 -2.02 -4.97
CA SER A 64 0.26 -2.85 -3.98
C SER A 64 -0.04 -2.16 -2.65
N LEU A 65 -0.99 -2.73 -1.92
CA LEU A 65 -1.17 -2.54 -0.50
C LEU A 65 -0.77 -3.83 0.21
N ILE A 66 -0.03 -3.72 1.31
CA ILE A 66 0.51 -4.88 2.03
C ILE A 66 0.01 -4.83 3.47
N ALA A 67 -0.97 -5.68 3.78
CA ALA A 67 -1.48 -5.80 5.14
C ALA A 67 -0.67 -6.83 5.92
N LEU A 68 -0.42 -6.57 7.20
CA LEU A 68 0.12 -7.58 8.11
C LEU A 68 -1.06 -8.25 8.83
N ASP A 69 -1.27 -9.55 8.60
CA ASP A 69 -2.33 -10.27 9.28
C ASP A 69 -2.05 -10.28 10.81
N PRO A 70 -2.96 -9.75 11.65
CA PRO A 70 -2.74 -9.66 13.08
C PRO A 70 -2.65 -11.04 13.76
N LYS A 71 -3.20 -12.10 13.16
CA LYS A 71 -3.21 -13.46 13.69
C LYS A 71 -1.98 -14.25 13.27
N THR A 72 -1.70 -14.32 11.97
CA THR A 72 -0.61 -15.16 11.43
C THR A 72 0.72 -14.42 11.42
N LYS A 73 0.69 -13.07 11.46
CA LYS A 73 1.86 -12.20 11.26
C LYS A 73 2.49 -12.35 9.88
N GLU A 74 1.75 -12.91 8.93
CA GLU A 74 2.18 -13.02 7.54
C GLU A 74 1.71 -11.81 6.74
N PRO A 75 2.53 -11.33 5.78
CA PRO A 75 2.13 -10.25 4.90
C PRO A 75 1.14 -10.74 3.84
N ILE A 76 0.03 -10.03 3.70
CA ILE A 76 -0.97 -10.20 2.65
C ILE A 76 -0.73 -9.12 1.58
N LEU A 77 -0.29 -9.55 0.40
CA LEU A 77 -0.03 -8.68 -0.75
C LEU A 77 -1.30 -8.49 -1.58
N MET A 78 -1.83 -7.28 -1.61
CA MET A 78 -2.96 -6.88 -2.45
C MET A 78 -2.44 -6.05 -3.63
N ARG A 79 -2.06 -6.74 -4.71
CA ARG A 79 -1.49 -6.11 -5.91
C ARG A 79 -2.56 -5.77 -6.95
N VAL A 80 -2.46 -4.59 -7.53
CA VAL A 80 -3.28 -4.18 -8.69
C VAL A 80 -2.53 -4.54 -9.97
N PRO A 81 -3.15 -5.27 -10.90
CA PRO A 81 -2.46 -5.70 -12.12
C PRO A 81 -2.26 -4.53 -13.10
N TYR A 82 -1.18 -4.61 -13.85
CA TYR A 82 -0.91 -3.76 -15.01
C TYR A 82 -1.95 -4.01 -16.13
N PRO A 83 -2.32 -3.02 -16.97
CA PRO A 83 -1.89 -1.61 -17.02
C PRO A 83 -2.94 -0.65 -16.42
N LEU A 84 -3.36 -0.85 -15.17
CA LEU A 84 -4.34 0.05 -14.51
C LEU A 84 -3.69 1.40 -14.13
N ALA A 85 -3.29 2.17 -15.15
CA ALA A 85 -2.62 3.48 -15.15
C ALA A 85 -1.50 3.68 -14.13
N GLY A 86 -0.80 2.60 -13.76
CA GLY A 86 0.27 2.61 -12.75
C GLY A 86 -0.29 2.96 -11.38
N PHE A 87 -0.93 1.99 -10.71
CA PHE A 87 -1.43 2.17 -9.35
C PHE A 87 -0.25 2.41 -8.40
N HIS A 88 0.01 3.67 -8.07
CA HIS A 88 1.15 4.10 -7.26
C HIS A 88 0.64 4.64 -5.91
N PRO A 89 0.20 3.76 -4.98
CA PRO A 89 -0.50 4.18 -3.78
C PRO A 89 0.43 4.91 -2.82
N ARG A 90 -0.05 6.00 -2.22
CA ARG A 90 0.64 6.69 -1.12
C ARG A 90 -0.17 6.77 0.16
N GLY A 91 -1.46 6.52 0.07
CA GLY A 91 -2.37 6.54 1.19
C GLY A 91 -3.59 5.68 0.90
N LEU A 92 -4.37 5.44 1.94
CA LEU A 92 -5.61 4.70 1.88
C LEU A 92 -6.53 5.16 3.01
N ASP A 93 -7.82 4.96 2.81
CA ASP A 93 -8.85 5.19 3.81
C ASP A 93 -9.82 4.01 3.85
N GLY A 94 -10.19 3.62 5.07
CA GLY A 94 -11.20 2.60 5.33
C GLY A 94 -12.60 3.20 5.39
N ARG A 95 -13.60 2.51 4.82
CA ARG A 95 -15.01 2.90 4.93
C ARG A 95 -15.88 1.70 5.24
N ILE A 96 -16.82 1.90 6.16
CA ILE A 96 -17.90 0.96 6.47
C ILE A 96 -19.21 1.60 5.99
N ASP A 97 -19.72 1.08 4.88
CA ASP A 97 -20.97 1.51 4.27
C ASP A 97 -22.19 0.91 4.99
N ASN A 98 -22.08 -0.34 5.44
CA ASN A 98 -23.12 -1.01 6.22
C ASN A 98 -22.49 -2.06 7.15
N PRO A 99 -22.54 -1.88 8.49
CA PRO A 99 -21.96 -2.83 9.44
C PRO A 99 -22.62 -4.21 9.40
N ASN A 100 -23.86 -4.31 8.94
CA ASN A 100 -24.64 -5.55 8.88
C ASN A 100 -24.49 -6.31 7.55
N ALA A 101 -23.83 -5.73 6.54
CA ALA A 101 -23.65 -6.36 5.22
C ALA A 101 -22.38 -7.22 5.11
N GLY A 102 -21.74 -7.54 6.24
CA GLY A 102 -20.52 -8.36 6.28
C GLY A 102 -19.38 -7.73 5.49
N TRP A 103 -18.64 -8.55 4.74
CA TRP A 103 -17.48 -8.10 3.95
C TRP A 103 -17.85 -7.14 2.81
N LYS A 104 -19.09 -7.20 2.31
CA LYS A 104 -19.56 -6.32 1.22
C LYS A 104 -19.79 -4.88 1.68
N GLY A 105 -20.19 -4.71 2.94
CA GLY A 105 -20.50 -3.42 3.53
C GLY A 105 -19.29 -2.62 3.96
N LYS A 106 -18.07 -3.08 3.65
CA LYS A 106 -16.84 -2.41 4.05
C LYS A 106 -15.73 -2.61 3.02
N GLY A 107 -14.71 -1.77 3.09
CA GLY A 107 -13.50 -1.92 2.30
C GLY A 107 -12.54 -0.76 2.54
N ILE A 108 -11.34 -0.93 2.01
CA ILE A 108 -10.36 0.15 1.94
C ILE A 108 -10.29 0.69 0.53
N TYR A 109 -10.01 1.98 0.43
CA TYR A 109 -9.92 2.71 -0.82
C TYR A 109 -8.57 3.38 -0.89
N SER A 110 -7.91 3.26 -2.03
CA SER A 110 -6.61 3.88 -2.26
C SER A 110 -6.59 4.49 -3.64
N SER A 111 -6.07 5.71 -3.72
CA SER A 111 -5.87 6.39 -4.99
C SER A 111 -4.45 6.21 -5.51
N THR A 112 -4.27 6.35 -6.81
CA THR A 112 -2.94 6.56 -7.36
C THR A 112 -2.41 7.95 -6.94
N GLY A 113 -1.15 8.04 -6.54
CA GLY A 113 -0.50 9.31 -6.19
C GLY A 113 -0.32 10.20 -7.42
N ALA A 114 -0.37 11.52 -7.23
CA ALA A 114 -0.21 12.49 -8.33
C ALA A 114 1.25 12.69 -8.75
N ASP A 115 2.18 12.30 -7.88
CA ASP A 115 3.60 12.55 -8.02
C ASP A 115 4.20 11.40 -8.80
N THR A 116 4.52 11.66 -10.07
CA THR A 116 4.94 10.70 -11.12
C THR A 116 3.86 10.21 -12.09
N VAL A 117 2.73 10.91 -12.21
CA VAL A 117 1.75 10.65 -13.29
C VAL A 117 2.36 10.66 -14.70
N TRP A 118 3.53 11.26 -14.89
CA TRP A 118 4.27 11.23 -16.16
C TRP A 118 5.10 9.97 -16.42
N HIS A 119 5.37 9.18 -15.38
CA HIS A 119 5.96 7.83 -15.49
C HIS A 119 4.88 6.75 -15.62
N SER A 120 3.62 7.07 -15.30
CA SER A 120 2.49 6.19 -15.58
C SER A 120 2.33 6.01 -17.08
N GLU A 121 2.09 4.77 -17.50
CA GLU A 121 1.78 4.46 -18.89
C GLU A 121 0.54 5.24 -19.36
N GLY A 122 0.68 5.92 -20.50
CA GLY A 122 -0.39 6.77 -21.03
C GLY A 122 -0.69 8.02 -20.19
N GLY A 123 0.13 8.33 -19.18
CA GLY A 123 -0.08 9.46 -18.27
C GLY A 123 0.37 10.82 -18.82
N ILE A 124 1.11 10.84 -19.93
CA ILE A 124 1.46 12.04 -20.70
C ILE A 124 0.96 11.94 -22.14
N ALA A 125 0.57 13.10 -22.69
CA ALA A 125 0.35 13.29 -24.11
C ALA A 125 1.15 14.50 -24.59
N MET A 126 1.55 14.50 -25.87
CA MET A 126 2.17 15.65 -26.52
C MET A 126 1.11 16.39 -27.34
N LYS A 127 1.05 17.72 -27.17
CA LYS A 127 0.23 18.61 -28.01
C LYS A 127 1.01 19.89 -28.30
N ASP A 128 1.11 20.27 -29.56
CA ASP A 128 1.82 21.48 -30.01
C ASP A 128 3.28 21.57 -29.48
N GLY A 129 3.99 20.43 -29.47
CA GLY A 129 5.36 20.34 -28.98
C GLY A 129 5.53 20.44 -27.45
N LYS A 130 4.43 20.44 -26.68
CA LYS A 130 4.44 20.48 -25.21
C LYS A 130 3.84 19.20 -24.62
N TYR A 131 4.42 18.73 -23.52
CA TYR A 131 3.90 17.60 -22.76
C TYR A 131 2.84 18.06 -21.75
N TYR A 132 1.73 17.35 -21.68
CA TYR A 132 0.67 17.56 -20.71
C TYR A 132 0.34 16.24 -20.01
N SER A 133 0.07 16.29 -18.71
CA SER A 133 -0.46 15.12 -18.02
C SER A 133 -1.90 14.88 -18.48
N VAL A 134 -2.18 13.65 -18.88
CA VAL A 134 -3.52 13.15 -19.23
C VAL A 134 -3.90 11.95 -18.36
N ALA A 135 -3.13 11.69 -17.31
CA ALA A 135 -3.41 10.63 -16.35
C ALA A 135 -4.77 10.87 -15.70
N LYS A 136 -5.58 9.81 -15.64
CA LYS A 136 -6.86 9.84 -14.94
C LYS A 136 -6.64 9.39 -13.50
N PRO A 137 -7.29 10.05 -12.52
CA PRO A 137 -7.26 9.56 -11.15
C PRO A 137 -7.92 8.19 -11.11
N ILE A 138 -7.27 7.25 -10.45
CA ILE A 138 -7.82 5.92 -10.15
C ILE A 138 -8.11 5.87 -8.66
N LEU A 139 -9.28 5.34 -8.32
CA LEU A 139 -9.63 4.91 -6.98
C LEU A 139 -9.84 3.40 -7.00
N VAL A 140 -9.01 2.67 -6.27
CA VAL A 140 -9.11 1.22 -6.15
C VAL A 140 -9.79 0.88 -4.83
N LYS A 141 -10.83 0.05 -4.90
CA LYS A 141 -11.49 -0.54 -3.72
C LYS A 141 -10.97 -1.95 -3.50
N PHE A 142 -10.46 -2.23 -2.32
CA PHE A 142 -10.11 -3.59 -1.89
C PHE A 142 -11.15 -4.12 -0.91
N GLN A 143 -11.59 -5.35 -1.14
CA GLN A 143 -12.47 -6.09 -0.24
C GLN A 143 -11.94 -7.51 -0.09
N VAL A 144 -11.86 -7.97 1.14
CA VAL A 144 -11.43 -9.34 1.46
C VAL A 144 -12.65 -10.14 1.88
N ARG A 145 -12.86 -11.28 1.23
CA ARG A 145 -13.92 -12.22 1.62
C ARG A 145 -13.45 -13.04 2.83
N PRO A 146 -14.35 -13.39 3.77
CA PRO A 146 -14.01 -14.25 4.90
C PRO A 146 -13.67 -15.68 4.45
N ASP A 147 -14.26 -16.12 3.33
CA ASP A 147 -14.00 -17.40 2.70
C ASP A 147 -14.22 -17.32 1.17
N PRO A 148 -13.70 -18.27 0.38
CA PRO A 148 -13.81 -18.24 -1.08
C PRO A 148 -15.24 -18.30 -1.63
N LEU A 149 -16.18 -18.87 -0.87
CA LEU A 149 -17.58 -19.10 -1.26
C LEU A 149 -18.52 -18.01 -0.74
N ALA A 150 -18.02 -17.05 0.05
CA ALA A 150 -18.80 -15.94 0.58
C ALA A 150 -19.50 -15.18 -0.56
N ARG A 151 -20.84 -15.11 -0.47
CA ARG A 151 -21.69 -14.53 -1.52
C ARG A 151 -21.91 -13.06 -1.39
#